data_AF-A0A2U2AMU5-F1
#
_entry.id   AF-A0A2U2AMU5-F1
#
_cell.length_a   1.000
_cell.length_b   1.000
_cell.length_c   1.000
_cell.angle_alpha   90.00
_cell.angle_beta   90.00
_cell.angle_gamma   90.00
#
_symmetry.space_group_name_H-M   'P 1'
#
loop_
_entity.id
_entity.type
_entity.pdbx_description
1 polymer ?
#
loop_
_entity_poly.entity_id
_entity_poly.type
_entity_poly.pdbx_seq_one_letter_code
_entity_poly.pdbx_strand_id
1 'polypeptide(L)'
;MINPETGESLVDFPTHFAFKVTGENSDDFEELIIGLMKEVDPKLDHDRIKRNMSKSGKYISLTIEVFVTEQGHIDKVYELLKDEKRVLFAI
;
A
#
# COMPACT_ATOMS: atom_id res chain seq x y z
N MET A 1 5.76 2.31 -17.57
CA MET A 1 6.22 3.58 -18.16
C MET A 1 7.63 3.80 -17.62
N ILE A 2 8.65 3.75 -18.48
CA ILE A 2 10.06 3.99 -18.15
C ILE A 2 10.46 5.20 -18.99
N ASN A 3 11.16 6.17 -18.40
CA ASN A 3 11.78 7.23 -19.17
C ASN A 3 13.04 6.63 -19.86
N PRO A 4 13.08 6.49 -21.19
CA PRO A 4 14.11 5.73 -21.89
C PRO A 4 15.48 6.42 -21.97
N GLU A 5 15.63 7.60 -21.35
CA GLU A 5 16.77 8.49 -21.58
C GLU A 5 17.80 8.48 -20.43
N THR A 6 17.41 8.12 -19.19
CA THR A 6 18.32 8.17 -18.02
C THR A 6 18.43 6.89 -17.21
N GLY A 7 17.48 5.94 -17.33
CA GLY A 7 17.52 4.70 -16.53
C GLY A 7 17.38 4.91 -15.01
N GLU A 8 17.03 6.12 -14.58
CA GLU A 8 16.89 6.46 -13.17
C GLU A 8 15.53 6.00 -12.63
N SER A 9 15.56 5.24 -11.53
CA SER A 9 14.35 4.99 -10.73
C SER A 9 13.83 6.34 -10.23
N LEU A 10 12.57 6.66 -10.47
CA LEU A 10 11.90 7.88 -9.95
C LEU A 10 11.79 7.89 -8.40
N VAL A 11 12.25 6.83 -7.75
CA VAL A 11 12.21 6.63 -6.31
C VAL A 11 13.63 6.30 -5.83
N ASP A 12 14.14 7.10 -4.89
CA ASP A 12 15.39 6.82 -4.19
C ASP A 12 15.15 5.75 -3.12
N PHE A 13 15.87 4.64 -3.19
CA PHE A 13 15.80 3.55 -2.23
C PHE A 13 17.01 3.55 -1.28
N PRO A 14 16.86 3.11 -0.01
CA PRO A 14 15.62 2.68 0.62
C PRO A 14 14.77 3.87 1.09
N THR A 15 13.45 3.75 1.00
CA THR A 15 12.52 4.81 1.43
C THR A 15 11.23 4.23 1.99
N HIS A 16 10.43 5.08 2.63
CA HIS A 16 9.07 4.72 3.00
C HIS A 16 8.14 5.20 1.88
N PHE A 17 7.50 4.25 1.21
CA PHE A 17 6.55 4.55 0.15
C PHE A 17 5.13 4.45 0.70
N ALA A 18 4.33 5.49 0.48
CA ALA A 18 2.96 5.54 0.97
C ALA A 18 2.02 4.93 -0.07
N PHE A 19 1.33 3.85 0.32
CA PHE A 19 0.28 3.23 -0.47
C PHE A 19 -1.07 3.61 0.11
N LYS A 20 -1.97 4.09 -0.75
CA LYS A 20 -3.34 4.38 -0.36
C LYS A 20 -4.28 3.33 -0.92
N VAL A 21 -4.88 2.56 -0.03
CA VAL A 21 -5.79 1.47 -0.35
C VAL A 21 -7.20 1.86 0.10
N THR A 22 -8.21 1.60 -0.71
CA THR A 22 -9.61 1.82 -0.35
C THR A 22 -10.40 0.54 -0.58
N GLY A 23 -11.20 0.15 0.40
CA GLY A 23 -12.06 -1.03 0.35
C GLY A 23 -13.38 -0.80 1.06
N GLU A 24 -14.19 -1.86 1.14
CA GLU A 24 -15.39 -1.86 1.96
C GLU A 24 -15.03 -1.72 3.44
N ASN A 25 -15.84 -0.96 4.18
CA ASN A 25 -15.64 -0.80 5.61
C ASN A 25 -16.04 -2.09 6.34
N SER A 26 -15.07 -2.97 6.57
CA SER A 26 -15.20 -4.22 7.33
C SER A 26 -14.20 -4.21 8.47
N ASP A 27 -14.59 -4.82 9.60
CA ASP A 27 -13.79 -4.79 10.84
C ASP A 27 -12.39 -5.42 10.67
N ASP A 28 -12.21 -6.32 9.71
CA ASP A 28 -10.97 -7.02 9.41
C ASP A 28 -10.18 -6.44 8.22
N PHE A 29 -10.70 -5.42 7.53
CA PHE A 29 -10.07 -4.89 6.32
C PHE A 29 -8.70 -4.25 6.62
N GLU A 30 -8.57 -3.54 7.75
CA GLU A 30 -7.30 -2.95 8.16
C GLU A 30 -6.25 -4.03 8.46
N GLU A 31 -6.59 -5.04 9.26
CA GLU A 31 -5.71 -6.14 9.59
C GLU A 31 -5.27 -6.95 8.37
N LEU A 32 -6.20 -7.16 7.43
CA LEU A 32 -5.91 -7.79 6.15
C LEU A 32 -4.82 -7.05 5.38
N ILE A 33 -5.01 -5.74 5.15
CA ILE A 33 -4.04 -4.96 4.36
C ILE A 33 -2.70 -4.90 5.10
N ILE A 34 -2.70 -4.78 6.43
CA ILE A 34 -1.48 -4.89 7.24
C ILE A 34 -0.76 -6.22 7.01
N GLY A 35 -1.50 -7.32 7.00
CA GLY A 35 -0.95 -8.65 6.71
C GLY A 35 -0.24 -8.71 5.36
N LEU A 36 -0.87 -8.17 4.31
CA LEU A 36 -0.28 -8.09 2.97
C LEU A 36 0.99 -7.22 2.96
N MET A 37 0.95 -6.03 3.60
CA MET A 37 2.10 -5.13 3.61
C MET A 37 3.28 -5.71 4.41
N LYS A 38 3.01 -6.51 5.45
CA LYS A 38 4.04 -7.22 6.25
C LYS A 38 4.80 -8.28 5.46
N GLU A 39 4.29 -8.75 4.32
CA GLU A 39 5.05 -9.61 3.41
C GLU A 39 6.20 -8.91 2.69
N VAL A 40 6.20 -7.56 2.71
CA VAL A 40 7.22 -6.71 2.09
C VAL A 40 8.01 -5.97 3.16
N ASP A 41 7.33 -5.45 4.17
CA ASP A 41 7.92 -4.80 5.34
C ASP A 41 7.52 -5.52 6.64
N PRO A 42 8.28 -6.54 7.08
CA PRO A 42 8.00 -7.26 8.32
C PRO A 42 8.05 -6.39 9.58
N LYS A 43 8.65 -5.19 9.50
CA LYS A 43 8.78 -4.24 10.60
C LYS A 43 7.73 -3.11 10.53
N LEU A 44 6.73 -3.24 9.66
CA LEU A 44 5.66 -2.26 9.53
C LEU A 44 4.97 -2.03 10.89
N ASP A 45 5.07 -0.79 11.36
CA ASP A 45 4.43 -0.32 12.59
C ASP A 45 3.02 0.20 12.29
N HIS A 46 2.09 0.00 13.22
CA HIS A 46 0.72 0.47 13.08
C HIS A 46 0.62 2.01 13.13
N ASP A 47 1.60 2.72 13.69
CA ASP A 47 1.66 4.19 13.68
C ASP A 47 1.81 4.78 12.26
N ARG A 48 2.30 3.97 11.33
CA ARG A 48 2.46 4.32 9.90
C ARG A 48 1.19 4.13 9.08
N ILE A 49 0.07 3.88 9.75
CA ILE A 49 -1.21 3.57 9.13
C ILE A 49 -2.22 4.64 9.50
N LYS A 50 -2.72 5.32 8.47
CA LYS A 50 -3.76 6.34 8.62
C LYS A 50 -5.05 5.81 8.01
N ARG A 51 -6.06 5.65 8.86
CA ARG A 51 -7.41 5.27 8.44
C ARG A 51 -8.30 6.50 8.26
N ASN A 52 -9.06 6.49 7.17
CA ASN A 52 -10.05 7.52 6.88
C ASN A 52 -11.33 6.88 6.36
N MET A 53 -12.44 7.11 7.06
CA MET A 53 -13.75 6.62 6.64
C MET A 53 -14.33 7.53 5.56
N SER A 54 -15.08 6.94 4.63
CA SER A 54 -15.86 7.71 3.67
C SER A 54 -17.01 8.45 4.37
N LYS A 55 -17.50 9.53 3.74
CA LYS A 55 -18.61 10.33 4.29
C LYS A 55 -19.88 9.54 4.57
N SER A 56 -20.11 8.44 3.84
CA SER A 56 -21.26 7.56 4.04
C SER A 56 -20.98 6.39 4.99
N GLY A 57 -19.74 6.21 5.45
CA GLY A 57 -19.31 5.06 6.26
C GLY A 57 -19.25 3.73 5.51
N LYS A 58 -19.54 3.72 4.20
CA LYS A 58 -19.54 2.50 3.37
C LYS A 58 -18.13 1.98 3.06
N TYR A 59 -17.15 2.89 2.97
CA TYR A 59 -15.80 2.57 2.54
C TYR A 59 -14.79 3.11 3.55
N ILE A 60 -13.65 2.44 3.63
CA ILE A 60 -12.50 2.87 4.41
C ILE A 60 -11.30 3.03 3.47
N SER A 61 -10.57 4.12 3.64
CA SER A 61 -9.28 4.35 2.99
C SER A 61 -8.18 4.24 4.02
N LEU A 62 -7.16 3.45 3.72
CA LEU A 62 -5.95 3.28 4.51
C LEU A 62 -4.79 3.89 3.73
N THR A 63 -4.00 4.72 4.39
CA THR A 63 -2.69 5.15 3.88
C THR A 63 -1.62 4.50 4.74
N ILE A 64 -0.79 3.66 4.13
CA ILE A 64 0.20 2.85 4.80
C ILE A 64 1.57 3.18 4.23
N GLU A 65 2.50 3.56 5.08
CA GLU A 65 3.90 3.77 4.69
C GLU A 65 4.70 2.49 4.86
N VAL A 66 5.09 1.87 3.74
CA VAL A 66 5.84 0.60 3.71
C VAL A 66 7.32 0.90 3.43
N PHE A 67 8.23 0.30 4.20
CA PHE A 67 9.66 0.41 3.92
C PHE A 67 10.05 -0.43 2.69
N VAL A 68 10.48 0.24 1.63
CA VAL A 68 10.88 -0.37 0.36
C VAL A 68 12.35 -0.14 0.09
N THR A 69 13.06 -1.20 -0.27
CA THR A 69 14.51 -1.17 -0.55
C THR A 69 14.82 -1.28 -2.04
N GLU A 70 13.83 -1.61 -2.85
CA GLU A 70 13.93 -1.76 -4.30
C GLU A 70 12.57 -1.61 -4.98
N GLN A 71 12.57 -1.41 -6.30
CA GLN A 71 11.36 -1.29 -7.11
C GLN A 71 10.48 -2.55 -7.04
N GLY A 72 11.09 -3.74 -6.94
CA GLY A 72 10.35 -5.01 -6.83
C GLY A 72 9.46 -5.11 -5.59
N HIS A 73 9.80 -4.41 -4.51
CA HIS A 73 8.93 -4.31 -3.33
C HIS A 73 7.66 -3.52 -3.64
N ILE A 74 7.78 -2.40 -4.37
CA ILE A 74 6.64 -1.59 -4.78
C ILE A 74 5.72 -2.39 -5.71
N ASP A 75 6.31 -3.07 -6.70
CA ASP A 75 5.55 -3.90 -7.65
C ASP A 75 4.80 -5.03 -6.93
N LYS A 76 5.48 -5.72 -6.00
CA LYS A 76 4.87 -6.77 -5.17
C LYS A 76 3.70 -6.26 -4.33
N VAL A 77 3.81 -5.07 -3.72
CA VAL A 77 2.70 -4.45 -2.98
C VAL A 77 1.49 -4.25 -3.90
N TYR A 78 1.69 -3.65 -5.09
CA TYR A 78 0.58 -3.45 -6.03
C TYR A 78 -0.02 -4.77 -6.53
N GLU A 79 0.79 -5.82 -6.73
CA GLU A 79 0.29 -7.15 -7.09
C GLU A 79 -0.58 -7.75 -5.99
N LEU A 80 -0.12 -7.74 -4.74
CA LEU A 80 -0.88 -8.22 -3.57
C LEU A 80 -2.21 -7.48 -3.43
N LEU A 81 -2.19 -6.15 -3.55
CA LEU A 81 -3.38 -5.32 -3.47
C LEU A 81 -4.36 -5.57 -4.62
N LYS A 82 -3.85 -5.85 -5.82
CA LYS A 82 -4.67 -6.13 -7.00
C LYS A 82 -5.33 -7.51 -6.94
N ASP A 83 -4.68 -8.50 -6.31
CA ASP A 83 -5.23 -9.84 -6.14
C ASP A 83 -6.32 -9.90 -5.03
N GLU A 84 -6.26 -8.99 -4.06
CA GLU A 84 -7.26 -8.88 -3.01
C GLU A 84 -8.58 -8.28 -3.51
N LYS A 85 -9.61 -9.12 -3.60
CA LYS A 85 -10.94 -8.76 -4.13
C LYS A 85 -11.66 -7.65 -3.33
N ARG A 86 -11.32 -7.46 -2.06
CA ARG A 86 -11.91 -6.42 -1.21
C ARG A 86 -11.27 -5.04 -1.44
N VAL A 87 -10.13 -4.98 -2.11
CA VAL A 87 -9.53 -3.72 -2.54
C VAL A 87 -10.30 -3.19 -3.75
N LEU A 88 -10.94 -2.04 -3.57
CA LEU A 88 -11.67 -1.35 -4.64
C LEU A 88 -10.74 -0.42 -5.43
N PHE A 89 -9.74 0.15 -4.76
CA PHE A 89 -8.82 1.10 -5.35
C PHE A 89 -7.50 1.13 -4.58
N ALA A 90 -6.38 1.19 -5.29
CA ALA A 90 -5.05 1.38 -4.72
C ALA A 90 -4.26 2.40 -5.56
N ILE A 91 -3.63 3.37 -4.91
CA ILE A 91 -2.68 4.33 -5.51
C ILE A 91 -1.43 4.46 -4.69
#